data_AF-A0A5E4KY03-F1
#
_entry.id   AF-A0A5E4KY03-F1
#
_cell.length_a   1.000
_cell.length_b   1.000
_cell.length_c   1.000
_cell.angle_alpha   90.00
_cell.angle_beta   90.00
_cell.angle_gamma   90.00
#
_symmetry.space_group_name_H-M   'P 1'
#
loop_
_entity.id
_entity.type
_entity.pdbx_description
1 polymer ?
#
loop_
_entity_poly.entity_id
_entity_poly.type
_entity_poly.pdbx_seq_one_letter_code
_entity_poly.pdbx_strand_id
1 'polypeptide(L)'
;MTIGTAIKERGNQSYEQVVADTLRIFGQGTKVVIEIVAMSADAGLIPFSDVIAVAGTGRGADTAAVIKANSSNKFFDIKLREYLVKPSDF
;
A
#
# COMPACT_ATOMS: atom_id res chain seq x y z
N MET A 1 -15.80 -12.95 -16.86
CA MET A 1 -15.81 -11.58 -16.31
C MET A 1 -14.38 -11.06 -16.36
N THR A 2 -14.13 -9.87 -16.92
CA THR A 2 -12.76 -9.31 -17.03
C THR A 2 -12.50 -8.32 -15.89
N ILE A 3 -11.24 -7.99 -15.60
CA ILE A 3 -10.89 -6.96 -14.60
C ILE A 3 -11.56 -5.62 -14.91
N GLY A 4 -11.70 -5.27 -16.20
CA GLY A 4 -12.38 -4.06 -16.64
C GLY A 4 -13.87 -4.07 -16.32
N THR A 5 -14.54 -5.23 -16.36
CA THR A 5 -15.94 -5.35 -15.92
C THR A 5 -16.05 -5.18 -14.41
N ALA A 6 -15.17 -5.81 -13.62
CA ALA A 6 -15.19 -5.73 -12.16
C ALA A 6 -14.96 -4.29 -11.64
N ILE A 7 -14.10 -3.51 -12.30
CA ILE A 7 -13.90 -2.09 -11.96
C ILE A 7 -15.15 -1.27 -12.30
N LYS A 8 -15.77 -1.50 -13.47
CA LYS A 8 -16.98 -0.77 -13.89
C LYS A 8 -18.17 -1.02 -12.96
N GLU A 9 -18.30 -2.21 -12.41
CA GLU A 9 -19.38 -2.55 -11.45
C GLU A 9 -19.29 -1.74 -10.14
N ARG A 10 -18.10 -1.25 -9.77
CA ARG A 10 -17.93 -0.36 -8.62
C ARG A 10 -18.29 1.11 -8.91
N GLY A 11 -18.70 1.44 -10.13
CA GLY A 11 -19.08 2.79 -10.53
C GLY A 11 -17.87 3.68 -10.84
N ASN A 12 -18.03 5.00 -10.68
CA ASN A 12 -16.97 5.99 -10.94
C ASN A 12 -15.95 5.99 -9.80
N GLN A 13 -14.97 5.08 -9.88
CA GLN A 13 -13.80 5.11 -8.99
C GLN A 13 -12.69 6.00 -9.55
N SER A 14 -12.00 6.71 -8.67
CA SER A 14 -10.77 7.41 -9.02
C SER A 14 -9.61 6.40 -9.22
N TYR A 15 -8.54 6.80 -9.91
CA TYR A 15 -7.37 5.92 -10.08
C TYR A 15 -6.74 5.55 -8.73
N GLU A 16 -6.74 6.48 -7.77
CA GLU A 16 -6.25 6.27 -6.41
C GLU A 16 -7.09 5.22 -5.67
N GLN A 17 -8.41 5.25 -5.84
CA GLN A 17 -9.30 4.24 -5.25
C GLN A 17 -9.05 2.86 -5.84
N VAL A 18 -8.85 2.77 -7.17
CA VAL A 18 -8.53 1.50 -7.82
C VAL A 18 -7.21 0.92 -7.30
N VAL A 19 -6.17 1.76 -7.15
CA VAL A 19 -4.88 1.33 -6.58
C VAL A 19 -5.06 0.89 -5.12
N ALA A 20 -5.74 1.68 -4.29
CA ALA A 20 -5.97 1.34 -2.89
C ALA A 20 -6.76 0.04 -2.73
N ASP A 21 -7.80 -0.17 -3.53
CA ASP A 21 -8.61 -1.39 -3.51
C ASP A 21 -7.83 -2.60 -4.02
N THR A 22 -6.95 -2.41 -5.01
CA THR A 22 -6.04 -3.45 -5.48
C THR A 22 -5.06 -3.85 -4.37
N LEU A 23 -4.49 -2.89 -3.64
CA LEU A 23 -3.60 -3.19 -2.51
C LEU A 23 -4.34 -3.90 -1.37
N ARG A 24 -5.62 -3.56 -1.13
CA ARG A 24 -6.46 -4.22 -0.13
C ARG A 24 -6.72 -5.69 -0.41
N ILE A 25 -6.53 -6.17 -1.64
CA ILE A 25 -6.53 -7.61 -1.95
C ILE A 25 -5.47 -8.36 -1.12
N PHE A 26 -4.41 -7.67 -0.69
CA PHE A 26 -3.38 -8.21 0.19
C PHE A 26 -3.60 -7.87 1.68
N GLY A 27 -4.60 -7.06 2.00
CA GLY A 27 -4.98 -6.64 3.35
C GLY A 27 -4.97 -5.12 3.54
N GLN A 28 -5.75 -4.64 4.51
CA GLN A 28 -5.78 -3.20 4.84
C GLN A 28 -4.40 -2.70 5.26
N GLY A 29 -3.70 -3.47 6.10
CA GLY A 29 -2.33 -3.16 6.52
C GLY A 29 -1.37 -2.99 5.35
N THR A 30 -1.43 -3.85 4.32
CA THR A 30 -0.57 -3.73 3.11
C THR A 30 -0.78 -2.40 2.39
N LYS A 31 -2.04 -2.02 2.17
CA LYS A 31 -2.36 -0.72 1.58
C LYS A 31 -1.76 0.42 2.40
N VAL A 32 -1.94 0.38 3.71
CA VAL A 32 -1.49 1.46 4.59
C VAL A 32 0.04 1.55 4.63
N VAL A 33 0.78 0.44 4.78
CA VAL A 33 2.25 0.49 4.83
C VAL A 33 2.87 1.10 3.57
N ILE A 34 2.30 0.85 2.38
CA ILE A 34 2.80 1.42 1.12
C ILE A 34 2.52 2.93 1.06
N GLU A 35 1.31 3.36 1.42
CA GLU A 35 0.94 4.78 1.39
C GLU A 35 1.70 5.62 2.40
N ILE A 36 1.86 5.15 3.65
CA ILE A 36 2.59 5.91 4.66
C ILE A 36 4.07 6.04 4.29
N VAL A 37 4.64 5.06 3.59
CA VAL A 37 6.00 5.16 3.05
C VAL A 37 6.07 6.26 1.99
N ALA A 38 5.14 6.27 1.02
CA ALA A 38 5.09 7.32 0.01
C ALA A 38 4.93 8.71 0.64
N MET A 39 3.99 8.87 1.57
CA MET A 39 3.72 10.13 2.28
C MET A 39 4.92 10.59 3.12
N SER A 40 5.57 9.67 3.83
CA SER A 40 6.75 9.99 4.65
C SER A 40 7.93 10.39 3.78
N ALA A 41 8.09 9.75 2.61
CA ALA A 41 9.12 10.08 1.64
C ALA A 41 8.87 11.45 0.99
N ASP A 42 7.62 11.76 0.64
CA ASP A 42 7.23 13.09 0.14
C ASP A 42 7.47 14.20 1.17
N ALA A 43 7.24 13.91 2.45
CA ALA A 43 7.51 14.83 3.55
C ALA A 43 9.02 14.98 3.88
N GLY A 44 9.90 14.21 3.22
CA GLY A 44 11.34 14.21 3.49
C GLY A 44 11.73 13.61 4.83
N LEU A 45 10.84 12.81 5.46
CA LEU A 45 11.07 12.22 6.78
C LEU A 45 11.86 10.91 6.71
N ILE A 46 11.87 10.24 5.55
CA ILE A 46 12.62 9.01 5.32
C ILE A 46 13.41 9.11 4.01
N PRO A 47 14.57 8.43 3.91
CA PRO A 47 15.34 8.38 2.66
C PRO A 47 14.63 7.54 1.59
N PHE A 48 14.97 7.77 0.32
CA PHE A 48 14.61 6.89 -0.80
C PHE A 48 15.45 5.60 -0.82
N SER A 49 15.30 4.78 0.22
CA SER A 49 16.00 3.50 0.40
C SER A 49 15.05 2.44 0.96
N ASP A 50 15.55 1.24 1.26
CA ASP A 50 14.76 0.24 1.95
C ASP A 50 14.49 0.70 3.40
N VAL A 51 13.23 0.63 3.84
CA VAL A 51 12.75 1.00 5.19
C VAL A 51 11.81 -0.08 5.72
N ILE A 52 11.63 -0.13 7.04
CA ILE A 52 10.57 -0.94 7.66
C ILE A 52 9.35 -0.05 7.90
N ALA A 53 8.20 -0.46 7.37
CA ALA A 53 6.93 0.19 7.59
C ALA A 53 6.02 -0.72 8.42
N VAL A 54 5.26 -0.13 9.34
CA VAL A 54 4.35 -0.83 10.24
C VAL A 54 2.99 -0.14 10.20
N ALA A 55 1.92 -0.91 10.02
CA ALA A 55 0.54 -0.43 10.02
C ALA A 55 -0.42 -1.54 10.46
N GLY A 56 -1.73 -1.26 10.48
CA GLY A 56 -2.74 -2.23 10.86
C GLY A 56 -4.12 -1.98 10.25
N THR A 57 -5.06 -2.83 10.61
CA THR A 57 -6.45 -2.79 10.14
C THR A 57 -7.34 -2.03 11.13
N GLY A 58 -7.80 -0.84 10.74
CA GLY A 58 -8.70 0.00 11.54
C GLY A 58 -8.01 0.68 12.74
N ARG A 59 -7.37 -0.09 13.63
CA ARG A 59 -6.57 0.39 14.78
C ARG A 59 -5.40 -0.56 15.06
N GLY A 60 -4.37 -0.05 15.73
CA GLY A 60 -3.19 -0.83 16.10
C GLY A 60 -2.30 -1.16 14.90
N ALA A 61 -1.52 -2.23 15.03
CA ALA A 61 -0.61 -2.70 14.00
C ALA A 61 -0.67 -4.22 13.89
N ASP A 62 -0.89 -4.71 12.67
CA ASP A 62 -0.96 -6.14 12.35
C ASP A 62 -0.06 -6.52 11.14
N THR A 63 0.47 -5.52 10.44
CA THR A 63 1.24 -5.69 9.21
C THR A 63 2.54 -4.89 9.30
N ALA A 64 3.67 -5.55 9.03
CA ALA A 64 4.96 -4.89 8.87
C ALA A 64 5.70 -5.47 7.66
N ALA A 65 6.41 -4.61 6.93
CA ALA A 65 7.11 -4.99 5.72
C ALA A 65 8.38 -4.15 5.50
N VAL A 66 9.36 -4.75 4.82
CA VAL A 66 10.48 -4.01 4.24
C VAL A 66 10.03 -3.46 2.88
N ILE A 67 10.14 -2.15 2.70
CA ILE A 67 9.67 -1.43 1.51
C ILE A 67 10.79 -0.56 0.98
N LYS A 68 11.09 -0.66 -0.32
CA LYS A 68 11.91 0.33 -1.04
C LYS A 68 11.11 1.61 -1.20
N ALA A 69 11.44 2.63 -0.42
CA ALA A 69 10.75 3.91 -0.43
C ALA A 69 11.05 4.74 -1.68
N ASN A 70 10.05 5.50 -2.13
CA ASN A 70 10.15 6.52 -3.17
C ASN A 70 8.99 7.52 -2.98
N SER A 71 9.01 8.64 -3.71
CA SER A 71 7.92 9.63 -3.67
C SER A 71 6.62 9.09 -4.28
N SER A 72 5.48 9.65 -3.88
CA SER A 72 4.17 9.27 -4.44
C SER A 72 4.06 9.52 -5.95
N ASN A 73 4.73 10.55 -6.48
CA ASN A 73 4.83 10.81 -7.91
C ASN A 73 5.56 9.68 -8.68
N LYS A 74 6.34 8.86 -7.97
CA LYS A 74 7.01 7.65 -8.48
C LYS A 74 6.45 6.40 -7.81
N PHE A 75 5.14 6.36 -7.55
CA PHE A 75 4.47 5.29 -6.83
C PHE A 75 4.86 3.88 -7.31
N PHE A 76 4.93 3.67 -8.63
CA PHE A 76 5.26 2.36 -9.20
C PHE A 76 6.73 1.94 -9.04
N ASP A 77 7.61 2.85 -8.59
CA ASP A 77 8.99 2.54 -8.21
C ASP A 77 9.09 2.10 -6.73
N ILE A 78 8.03 2.30 -5.93
CA ILE A 78 7.93 1.77 -4.57
C ILE A 78 7.78 0.24 -4.67
N LYS A 79 8.55 -0.48 -3.86
CA LYS A 79 8.55 -1.94 -3.90
C LYS A 79 8.44 -2.53 -2.50
N LEU A 80 7.37 -3.29 -2.25
CA LEU A 80 7.31 -4.18 -1.10
C LEU A 80 8.28 -5.34 -1.34
N ARG A 81 9.34 -5.42 -0.52
CA ARG A 81 10.43 -6.40 -0.65
C ARG A 81 10.07 -7.71 0.05
N GLU A 82 9.59 -7.57 1.28
CA GLU A 82 9.38 -8.69 2.20
C GLU A 82 8.31 -8.30 3.23
N TYR A 83 7.40 -9.23 3.53
CA TYR A 83 6.54 -9.11 4.70
C TYR A 83 7.25 -9.68 5.92
N LEU A 84 7.32 -8.90 7.00
CA LEU A 84 7.80 -9.38 8.30
C LEU A 84 6.66 -10.04 9.08
N VAL A 85 5.47 -9.42 9.04
CA VAL A 85 4.24 -9.97 9.60
C VAL A 85 3.06 -9.43 8.81
N LYS A 86 2.02 -10.24 8.65
CA LYS A 86 0.73 -9.86 8.08
C LYS A 86 -0.33 -10.89 8.50
N PRO A 87 -1.59 -10.51 8.77
CA PRO A 87 -2.65 -11.48 9.01
C PRO A 87 -2.82 -12.40 7.81
N SER A 88 -3.01 -13.69 8.08
CA SER A 88 -3.34 -14.71 7.06
C SER A 88 -4.83 -14.72 6.72
N ASP A 89 -5.68 -14.30 7.66
CA ASP A 89 -7.13 -14.16 7.53
C ASP A 89 -7.49 -12.66 7.66
N PHE A 90 -7.96 -12.03 6.59
CA PHE A 90 -8.14 -10.58 6.49
C PHE A 90 -9.17 -10.16 5.43
#